data_AF-A0A956YWJ6-F1
#
_entry.id   AF-A0A956YWJ6-F1
#
_cell.length_a   1.000
_cell.length_b   1.000
_cell.length_c   1.000
_cell.angle_alpha   90.00
_cell.angle_beta   90.00
_cell.angle_gamma   90.00
#
_symmetry.space_group_name_H-M   'P 1'
#
loop_
_entity.id
_entity.type
_entity.pdbx_description
1 polymer ?
#
loop_
_entity_poly.entity_id
_entity_poly.type
_entity_poly.pdbx_seq_one_letter_code
_entity_poly.pdbx_strand_id
1 'polypeptide(L)'
;MNADIIRSLFEYNAWSHRLVWDCVMQADESIWTRSSGYSLDTLQAQYVHVLSVDQRWFARVQNVELPARLEVQVYPTRASLWSAWEATEQAHRAYLAQVT
;
A
#
# COMPACT_ATOMS: atom_id res chain seq x y z
N MET A 1 -10.23 -2.73 21.83
CA MET A 1 -10.62 -3.22 20.49
C MET A 1 -10.27 -4.70 20.44
N ASN A 2 -11.14 -5.56 19.93
CA ASN A 2 -10.88 -7.02 19.85
C ASN A 2 -9.87 -7.30 18.71
N ALA A 3 -8.94 -8.24 18.92
CA ALA A 3 -8.03 -8.74 17.90
C ALA A 3 -8.75 -9.18 16.62
N ASP A 4 -9.92 -9.80 16.73
CA ASP A 4 -10.71 -10.21 15.55
C ASP A 4 -11.16 -9.00 14.72
N ILE A 5 -11.60 -7.93 15.38
CA ILE A 5 -11.98 -6.68 14.70
C ILE A 5 -10.77 -6.08 13.98
N ILE A 6 -9.60 -6.09 14.62
CA ILE A 6 -8.36 -5.61 14.00
C ILE A 6 -8.06 -6.43 12.74
N ARG A 7 -8.08 -7.77 12.83
CA ARG A 7 -7.84 -8.64 11.67
C ARG A 7 -8.84 -8.37 10.54
N SER A 8 -10.13 -8.28 10.85
CA SER A 8 -11.16 -7.97 9.85
C SER A 8 -10.95 -6.62 9.17
N LEU A 9 -10.52 -5.59 9.90
CA LEU A 9 -10.23 -4.28 9.31
C LEU A 9 -9.04 -4.34 8.33
N PHE A 10 -7.98 -5.08 8.68
CA PHE A 10 -6.83 -5.26 7.78
C PHE A 10 -7.18 -6.12 6.55
N GLU A 11 -7.99 -7.18 6.73
CA GLU A 11 -8.47 -8.00 5.61
C GLU A 11 -9.36 -7.20 4.66
N TYR A 12 -10.28 -6.39 5.20
CA TYR A 12 -11.10 -5.48 4.42
C TYR A 12 -10.25 -4.47 3.65
N ASN A 13 -9.22 -3.90 4.29
CA ASN A 13 -8.30 -2.97 3.65
C ASN A 13 -7.51 -3.62 2.50
N ALA A 14 -6.99 -4.84 2.70
CA ALA A 14 -6.31 -5.58 1.63
C ALA A 14 -7.26 -5.91 0.46
N TRP A 15 -8.49 -6.35 0.78
CA TRP A 15 -9.51 -6.62 -0.24
C TRP A 15 -9.88 -5.35 -1.02
N SER A 16 -10.08 -4.22 -0.35
CA SER A 16 -10.45 -2.97 -1.00
C SER A 16 -9.32 -2.46 -1.90
N HIS A 17 -8.07 -2.51 -1.43
CA HIS A 17 -6.92 -2.15 -2.25
C HIS A 17 -6.80 -3.05 -3.49
N ARG A 18 -7.06 -4.35 -3.38
CA ARG A 18 -7.05 -5.28 -4.53
C ARG A 18 -8.02 -4.83 -5.62
N LEU A 19 -9.25 -4.45 -5.26
CA LEU A 19 -10.25 -3.97 -6.22
C LEU A 19 -9.76 -2.73 -6.99
N VAL A 20 -9.14 -1.77 -6.30
CA VAL A 20 -8.65 -0.56 -6.96
C VAL A 20 -7.40 -0.87 -7.80
N TRP A 21 -6.53 -1.76 -7.32
CA TRP A 21 -5.37 -2.22 -8.08
C TRP A 21 -5.75 -2.95 -9.35
N ASP A 22 -6.81 -3.76 -9.34
CA ASP A 22 -7.30 -4.44 -10.54
C ASP A 22 -7.71 -3.43 -11.63
N CYS A 23 -8.35 -2.31 -11.25
CA CYS A 23 -8.64 -1.20 -12.16
C CYS A 23 -7.35 -0.57 -12.72
N VAL A 24 -6.34 -0.33 -11.87
CA VAL A 24 -5.06 0.27 -12.27
C VAL A 24 -4.28 -0.66 -13.21
N MET A 25 -4.33 -1.97 -13.00
CA MET A 25 -3.66 -2.94 -13.85
C MET A 25 -4.30 -3.05 -15.24
N GLN A 26 -5.60 -2.82 -15.34
CA GLN A 26 -6.34 -2.86 -16.61
C GLN A 26 -6.32 -1.52 -17.37
N ALA A 27 -5.97 -0.42 -16.71
CA ALA A 27 -5.97 0.90 -17.34
C ALA A 27 -4.83 1.06 -18.36
N ASP A 28 -4.98 1.99 -19.31
CA ASP A 28 -3.95 2.31 -20.30
C ASP A 28 -2.63 2.72 -19.64
N GLU A 29 -1.48 2.26 -20.14
CA GLU A 29 -0.15 2.52 -19.54
C GLU A 29 0.11 4.01 -19.29
N SER A 30 -0.33 4.88 -20.20
CA SER A 30 -0.09 6.32 -20.15
C SER A 30 -0.68 7.01 -18.93
N ILE A 31 -1.73 6.46 -18.31
CA ILE A 31 -2.38 7.10 -17.16
C ILE A 31 -1.52 7.02 -15.88
N TRP A 32 -0.55 6.10 -15.83
CA TRP A 32 0.23 5.83 -14.61
C TRP A 32 1.03 7.04 -14.14
N THR A 33 1.68 7.71 -15.09
CA THR A 33 2.56 8.86 -14.87
C THR A 33 1.96 10.15 -15.40
N ARG A 34 0.71 10.12 -15.89
CA ARG A 34 0.01 11.32 -16.36
C ARG A 34 -0.25 12.25 -15.19
N SER A 35 0.20 13.50 -15.33
CA SER A 35 -0.14 14.58 -14.39
C SER A 35 -1.65 14.81 -14.36
N SER A 36 -2.19 14.89 -13.16
CA SER A 36 -3.58 15.22 -12.85
C SER A 36 -3.73 16.66 -12.37
N GLY A 37 -2.63 17.32 -11.98
CA GLY A 37 -2.64 18.66 -11.40
C GLY A 37 -3.28 18.73 -10.01
N TYR A 38 -3.47 17.59 -9.33
CA TYR A 38 -4.13 17.52 -8.03
C TYR A 38 -3.33 16.66 -7.03
N SER A 39 -3.29 17.10 -5.76
CA SER A 39 -2.68 16.38 -4.63
C SER A 39 -1.24 15.90 -4.92
N LEU A 40 -1.03 14.60 -5.12
CA LEU A 40 0.28 13.98 -5.39
C LEU A 40 0.63 13.93 -6.89
N ASP A 41 -0.14 14.63 -7.72
CA ASP A 41 0.03 14.85 -9.16
C ASP A 41 -0.20 13.61 -10.05
N THR A 42 0.36 12.45 -9.74
CA THR A 42 0.22 11.23 -10.58
C THR A 42 -0.33 10.04 -9.80
N LEU A 43 -0.92 9.06 -10.52
CA LEU A 43 -1.33 7.80 -9.90
C LEU A 43 -0.12 7.06 -9.31
N GLN A 44 1.01 7.05 -10.00
CA GLN A 44 2.26 6.48 -9.48
C GLN A 44 2.62 7.08 -8.11
N ALA A 45 2.68 8.41 -8.01
CA ALA A 45 3.02 9.09 -6.77
C ALA A 45 1.98 8.84 -5.67
N GLN A 46 0.69 8.81 -6.02
CA GLN A 46 -0.38 8.49 -5.09
C GLN A 46 -0.23 7.08 -4.49
N TYR A 47 0.01 6.06 -5.31
CA TYR A 47 0.13 4.69 -4.81
C TYR A 47 1.43 4.47 -4.04
N VAL A 48 2.55 5.09 -4.45
CA VAL A 48 3.80 5.06 -3.68
C VAL A 48 3.60 5.70 -2.31
N HIS A 49 2.85 6.80 -2.25
CA HIS A 49 2.50 7.43 -0.98
C HIS A 49 1.64 6.51 -0.10
N VAL A 50 0.59 5.89 -0.65
CA VAL A 50 -0.29 4.99 0.13
C VAL A 50 0.53 3.83 0.72
N LEU A 51 1.35 3.16 -0.08
CA LEU A 51 2.22 2.10 0.42
C LEU A 51 3.19 2.60 1.50
N SER A 52 3.77 3.79 1.30
CA SER A 52 4.69 4.38 2.28
C SER A 52 4.00 4.69 3.62
N VAL A 53 2.78 5.23 3.60
CA VAL A 53 2.05 5.51 4.85
C VAL A 53 1.57 4.23 5.51
N ASP A 54 1.18 3.21 4.74
CA ASP A 54 0.78 1.90 5.25
C ASP A 54 1.91 1.24 6.04
N GLN A 55 3.10 1.13 5.44
CA GLN A 55 4.32 0.61 6.10
C GLN A 55 4.66 1.38 7.39
N ARG A 56 4.54 2.72 7.36
CA ARG A 56 4.87 3.56 8.51
C ARG A 56 3.83 3.47 9.63
N TRP A 57 2.55 3.41 9.30
CA TRP A 57 1.50 3.22 10.31
C TRP A 57 1.58 1.84 10.94
N PHE A 58 1.88 0.81 10.15
CA PHE A 58 2.08 -0.54 10.67
C PHE A 58 3.29 -0.60 11.61
N ALA A 59 4.41 0.04 11.25
CA ALA A 59 5.57 0.17 12.13
C ALA A 59 5.22 0.83 13.49
N ARG A 60 4.32 1.84 13.48
CA ARG A 60 3.82 2.44 14.73
C ARG A 60 3.03 1.46 15.59
N VAL A 61 2.17 0.65 14.97
CA VAL A 61 1.40 -0.39 15.68
C VAL A 61 2.33 -1.40 16.35
N GLN A 62 3.42 -1.74 15.67
CA GLN A 62 4.45 -2.64 16.19
C GLN A 62 5.40 -1.99 17.22
N ASN A 63 5.32 -0.68 17.41
CA ASN A 63 6.26 0.11 18.20
C ASN A 63 7.73 -0.08 17.78
N VAL A 64 7.99 -0.15 16.47
CA VAL A 64 9.33 -0.23 15.88
C VAL A 64 9.72 1.09 15.20
N GLU A 65 10.97 1.19 14.78
CA GLU A 65 11.47 2.36 14.05
C GLU A 65 10.66 2.60 12.76
N LEU A 66 10.37 3.87 12.47
CA LEU A 66 9.63 4.25 11.27
C LEU A 66 10.50 4.08 10.03
N PRO A 67 10.09 3.27 9.03
CA PRO A 67 10.83 3.19 7.77
C PRO A 67 10.83 4.55 7.06
N ALA A 68 11.87 4.81 6.27
CA ALA A 68 11.94 6.00 5.43
C ALA A 68 10.72 6.09 4.50
N ARG A 69 10.38 7.31 4.05
CA ARG A 69 9.33 7.44 3.03
C ARG A 69 9.81 6.84 1.72
N LEU A 70 8.91 6.17 1.01
CA LEU A 70 9.21 5.60 -0.28
C LEU A 70 9.36 6.71 -1.32
N GLU A 71 10.27 6.48 -2.26
CA GLU A 71 10.56 7.41 -3.33
C GLU A 71 9.93 6.93 -4.64
N VAL A 72 9.28 7.85 -5.38
CA VAL A 72 8.52 7.51 -6.58
C VAL A 72 9.41 6.87 -7.66
N GLN A 73 10.63 7.36 -7.81
CA GLN A 73 11.61 6.86 -8.78
C GLN A 73 12.04 5.40 -8.57
N VAL A 74 11.87 4.84 -7.36
CA VAL A 74 12.17 3.43 -7.07
C VAL A 74 11.13 2.51 -7.71
N TYR A 75 9.94 3.03 -8.02
CA TYR A 75 8.81 2.27 -8.52
C TYR A 75 8.35 2.77 -9.89
N PRO A 76 9.16 2.65 -10.95
CA PRO A 76 8.85 3.23 -12.26
C PRO A 76 7.64 2.58 -12.95
N THR A 77 7.26 1.37 -12.56
CA THR A 77 6.15 0.62 -13.16
C THR A 77 5.13 0.18 -12.11
N ARG A 78 3.88 -0.01 -12.53
CA ARG A 78 2.81 -0.60 -11.70
C ARG A 78 3.23 -1.95 -11.13
N ALA A 79 3.88 -2.79 -11.94
CA ALA A 79 4.36 -4.10 -11.52
C ALA A 79 5.42 -4.01 -10.40
N SER A 80 6.37 -3.07 -10.51
CA SER A 80 7.37 -2.87 -9.46
C SER A 80 6.76 -2.45 -8.12
N LEU A 81 5.74 -1.59 -8.17
CA LEU A 81 5.04 -1.16 -6.96
C LEU A 81 4.13 -2.24 -6.40
N TRP A 82 3.43 -2.98 -7.28
CA TRP A 82 2.55 -4.08 -6.90
C TRP A 82 3.31 -5.19 -6.15
N SER A 83 4.51 -5.54 -6.62
CA SER A 83 5.34 -6.53 -5.91
C SER A 83 5.70 -6.09 -4.48
N ALA A 84 6.02 -4.80 -4.29
CA ALA A 84 6.28 -4.25 -2.96
C ALA A 84 5.02 -4.20 -2.08
N TRP A 85 3.87 -4.00 -2.70
CA TRP A 85 2.57 -4.04 -2.05
C TRP A 85 2.25 -5.44 -1.53
N GLU A 86 2.37 -6.47 -2.37
CA GLU A 86 2.15 -7.87 -1.99
C GLU A 86 3.06 -8.30 -0.84
N ALA A 87 4.34 -7.90 -0.89
CA ALA A 87 5.29 -8.16 0.18
C ALA A 87 4.87 -7.48 1.51
N THR A 88 4.36 -6.26 1.44
CA THR A 88 3.89 -5.50 2.61
C THR A 88 2.64 -6.16 3.20
N GLU A 89 1.66 -6.52 2.38
CA GLU A 89 0.45 -7.21 2.85
C GLU A 89 0.76 -8.58 3.46
N GLN A 90 1.71 -9.32 2.89
CA GLN A 90 2.15 -10.60 3.45
C GLN A 90 2.80 -10.41 4.83
N ALA A 91 3.66 -9.39 4.99
CA ALA A 91 4.25 -9.05 6.27
C ALA A 91 3.18 -8.64 7.31
N HIS A 92 2.15 -7.90 6.88
CA HIS A 92 1.03 -7.52 7.75
C HIS A 92 0.25 -8.74 8.23
N ARG A 93 -0.11 -9.66 7.32
CA ARG A 93 -0.80 -10.90 7.66
C ARG A 93 0.01 -11.78 8.62
N ALA A 94 1.32 -11.88 8.39
CA ALA A 94 2.21 -12.66 9.25
C ALA A 94 2.24 -12.10 10.69
N TYR A 95 2.27 -10.79 10.85
CA TYR A 95 2.23 -10.14 12.16
C TYR A 95 0.84 -10.29 12.83
N LEU A 96 -0.24 -10.04 12.09
CA LEU A 96 -1.61 -10.10 12.61
C LEU A 96 -2.03 -11.51 13.08
N ALA A 97 -1.43 -12.55 12.52
CA ALA A 97 -1.61 -13.93 12.98
C ALA A 97 -1.07 -14.16 14.41
N GLN A 98 -0.18 -13.30 14.90
CA GLN A 98 0.42 -13.39 16.24
C GLN A 98 -0.28 -12.51 17.28
N VAL A 99 -1.13 -11.57 16.85
CA VAL A 99 -1.91 -10.70 17.74
C VAL A 99 -2.97 -11.54 18.46
N THR A 100 -3.18 -11.35 19.76
CA THR A 100 -4.20 -12.05 20.59
C THR A 100 -5.23 -11.10 21.17
#